data_AF-K0KUP3-F1
#
_entry.id   AF-K0KUP3-F1
#
_cell.length_a   1.000
_cell.length_b   1.000
_cell.length_c   1.000
_cell.angle_alpha   90.00
_cell.angle_beta   90.00
_cell.angle_gamma   90.00
#
_symmetry.space_group_name_H-M   'P 1'
#
loop_
_entity.id
_entity.type
_entity.pdbx_description
1 polymer ?
#
loop_
_entity_poly.entity_id
_entity_poly.type
_entity_poly.pdbx_seq_one_letter_code
_entity_poly.pdbx_strand_id
1 'polypeptide(L)'
;MSSVLSEIEAIEHERENFYQELLDQNVPKLIGKVVRLLLKIVSAEKLNNALKRWILPSGMDTKPNERDIFESLAGYYIYYIRFKINRLFVWKFKMFGYLLRFNTIKKFSNLSSKISNIASSNFKKLNVFDKIPLFKKLFNSGSDKMVKKPVTNFKSIFPIEIWGIIVDYGVDPANLVRVNRELCNTFAPIVYKSIHLDVVLSSLDPLKQKYSHYLKHGSTYPFQASNSYKIYELYENSSDYDYEFLDIVHEGKKNLILRSKVTNEYDLQIDTETRIIREFNKVKQFYENVLMNEESVLRNFIKEISGNVLVLDGLNSLIAPSNKFGEVLQSLSKVDSLNLVKFDGEQFDGFAFAPRYNEFIEEDKPFDGGECCGYEEESFEEFAVRKLLPENEFYEEFLYIAFYFDELKEYSNRRNLFNTNEVNTLKANDSIRKWNLNLPMLTYEQKSAAYHKGAEKMEIGSREFFTKSDTLDFLSGFLNVFSSKNFNKARDTSLLLTGISRVPNGQNDSDLTAEEMDDFGITRFKPYNILINGFKDEGENK
;
A
#
# COMPACT_ATOMS: atom_id res chain seq x y z
N MET A 1 26.26 -2.31 -5.30
CA MET A 1 25.49 -3.27 -4.47
C MET A 1 24.14 -3.58 -5.10
N SER A 2 23.32 -2.58 -5.46
CA SER A 2 22.04 -2.82 -6.17
C SER A 2 22.18 -3.65 -7.46
N SER A 3 23.21 -3.42 -8.30
CA SER A 3 23.39 -4.23 -9.53
C SER A 3 23.83 -5.68 -9.29
N VAL A 4 24.55 -5.93 -8.20
CA VAL A 4 24.99 -7.30 -7.83
C VAL A 4 23.83 -8.08 -7.22
N LEU A 5 22.98 -7.40 -6.43
CA LEU A 5 21.75 -7.99 -5.91
C LEU A 5 20.75 -8.29 -7.04
N SER A 6 20.60 -7.41 -8.03
CA SER A 6 19.73 -7.67 -9.18
C SER A 6 20.26 -8.80 -10.08
N GLU A 7 21.59 -8.93 -10.23
CA GLU A 7 22.19 -10.07 -10.95
C GLU A 7 22.01 -11.40 -10.19
N ILE A 8 22.12 -11.39 -8.85
CA ILE A 8 21.85 -12.57 -8.02
C ILE A 8 20.36 -12.94 -8.09
N GLU A 9 19.45 -11.95 -8.04
CA GLU A 9 18.00 -12.17 -8.17
C GLU A 9 17.62 -12.71 -9.55
N ALA A 10 18.24 -12.20 -10.62
CA ALA A 10 18.03 -12.71 -11.97
C ALA A 10 18.51 -14.17 -12.09
N ILE A 11 19.68 -14.50 -11.56
CA ILE A 11 20.24 -15.87 -11.56
C ILE A 11 19.38 -16.82 -10.69
N GLU A 12 18.83 -16.35 -9.57
CA GLU A 12 17.96 -17.16 -8.73
C GLU A 12 16.57 -17.38 -9.35
N HIS A 13 16.01 -16.37 -10.01
CA HIS A 13 14.77 -16.54 -10.78
C HIS A 13 14.96 -17.49 -11.96
N GLU A 14 16.07 -17.37 -12.69
CA GLU A 14 16.46 -18.32 -13.74
C GLU A 14 16.66 -19.73 -13.19
N ARG A 15 17.26 -19.85 -11.99
CA ARG A 15 17.48 -21.13 -11.32
C ARG A 15 16.17 -21.75 -10.82
N GLU A 16 15.25 -20.98 -10.26
CA GLU A 16 13.92 -21.48 -9.85
C GLU A 16 13.06 -21.89 -11.05
N ASN A 17 13.06 -21.08 -12.11
CA ASN A 17 12.43 -21.43 -13.38
C ASN A 17 13.07 -22.68 -13.98
N PHE A 18 14.40 -22.81 -13.93
CA PHE A 18 15.13 -23.99 -14.37
C PHE A 18 14.80 -25.22 -13.53
N TYR A 19 14.72 -25.14 -12.19
CA TYR A 19 14.33 -26.29 -11.37
C TYR A 19 12.87 -26.70 -11.59
N GLN A 20 11.95 -25.75 -11.78
CA GLN A 20 10.56 -26.05 -12.11
C GLN A 20 10.44 -26.63 -13.52
N GLU A 21 11.09 -26.08 -14.53
CA GLU A 21 11.14 -26.63 -15.89
C GLU A 21 11.81 -28.01 -15.93
N LEU A 22 12.89 -28.21 -15.17
CA LEU A 22 13.61 -29.48 -15.11
C LEU A 22 12.80 -30.57 -14.40
N LEU A 23 11.99 -30.19 -13.40
CA LEU A 23 11.00 -31.06 -12.78
C LEU A 23 9.83 -31.33 -13.74
N ASP A 24 9.22 -30.31 -14.32
CA ASP A 24 8.00 -30.46 -15.14
C ASP A 24 8.27 -31.13 -16.51
N GLN A 25 9.45 -30.95 -17.12
CA GLN A 25 9.78 -31.61 -18.40
C GLN A 25 10.36 -33.03 -18.25
N ASN A 26 11.01 -33.36 -17.13
CA ASN A 26 11.64 -34.67 -16.95
C ASN A 26 10.83 -35.63 -16.08
N VAL A 27 9.93 -35.14 -15.22
CA VAL A 27 9.06 -36.00 -14.40
C VAL A 27 8.16 -36.89 -15.28
N PRO A 28 7.46 -36.39 -16.31
CA PRO A 28 6.66 -37.26 -17.19
C PRO A 28 7.51 -38.33 -17.89
N LYS A 29 8.73 -37.98 -18.32
CA LYS A 29 9.67 -38.94 -18.92
C LYS A 29 10.17 -39.98 -17.91
N LEU A 30 10.43 -39.58 -16.67
CA LEU A 30 10.88 -40.47 -15.59
C LEU A 30 9.74 -41.41 -15.16
N ILE A 31 8.54 -40.89 -14.96
CA ILE A 31 7.34 -41.68 -14.64
C ILE A 31 7.06 -42.66 -15.77
N GLY A 32 7.15 -42.24 -17.03
CA GLY A 32 7.00 -43.14 -18.19
C GLY A 32 8.05 -44.26 -18.22
N LYS A 33 9.31 -43.96 -17.89
CA LYS A 33 10.36 -44.98 -17.73
C LYS A 33 10.05 -45.97 -16.60
N VAL A 34 9.60 -45.46 -15.45
CA VAL A 34 9.23 -46.27 -14.28
C VAL A 34 8.04 -47.18 -14.61
N VAL A 35 6.99 -46.65 -15.25
CA VAL A 35 5.82 -47.42 -15.70
C VAL A 35 6.24 -48.55 -16.65
N ARG A 36 7.06 -48.27 -17.67
CA ARG A 36 7.56 -49.29 -18.59
C ARG A 36 8.40 -50.36 -17.91
N LEU A 37 9.20 -49.99 -16.91
CA LEU A 37 9.98 -50.95 -16.12
C LEU A 37 9.07 -51.82 -15.24
N LEU A 38 8.10 -51.22 -14.57
CA LEU A 38 7.13 -51.94 -13.73
C LEU A 38 6.28 -52.92 -14.55
N LEU A 39 5.86 -52.51 -15.75
CA LEU A 39 5.07 -53.36 -16.67
C LEU A 39 5.85 -54.54 -17.25
N LYS A 40 7.19 -54.51 -17.21
CA LYS A 40 8.02 -55.69 -17.53
C LYS A 40 8.03 -56.74 -16.43
N ILE A 41 7.72 -56.34 -15.19
CA ILE A 41 7.84 -57.18 -13.99
C ILE A 41 6.46 -57.61 -13.47
N VAL A 42 5.45 -56.74 -13.62
CA VAL A 42 4.10 -56.90 -13.08
C VAL A 42 3.09 -56.62 -14.18
N SER A 43 2.04 -57.44 -14.30
CA SER A 43 0.97 -57.19 -15.28
C SER A 43 0.26 -55.88 -15.00
N ALA A 44 -0.18 -55.20 -16.06
CA ALA A 44 -0.93 -53.94 -15.99
C ALA A 44 -2.11 -54.01 -15.00
N GLU A 45 -2.84 -55.13 -15.00
CA GLU A 45 -3.97 -55.38 -14.11
C GLU A 45 -3.58 -55.42 -12.63
N LYS A 46 -2.48 -56.11 -12.27
CA LYS A 46 -1.98 -56.16 -10.89
C LYS A 46 -1.46 -54.80 -10.43
N LEU A 47 -0.76 -54.08 -11.31
CA LEU A 47 -0.23 -52.76 -11.00
C LEU A 47 -1.36 -51.74 -10.81
N ASN A 48 -2.37 -51.75 -11.69
CA ASN A 48 -3.55 -50.91 -11.55
C ASN A 48 -4.34 -51.23 -10.27
N ASN A 49 -4.52 -52.51 -9.93
CA ASN A 49 -5.19 -52.91 -8.68
C ASN A 49 -4.41 -52.47 -7.43
N ALA A 50 -3.07 -52.45 -7.49
CA ALA A 50 -2.25 -51.89 -6.43
C ALA A 50 -2.41 -50.37 -6.33
N LEU A 51 -2.39 -49.65 -7.45
CA LEU A 51 -2.57 -48.20 -7.52
C LEU A 51 -3.97 -47.75 -7.08
N LYS A 52 -5.03 -48.48 -7.46
CA LYS A 52 -6.42 -48.26 -7.02
C LYS A 52 -6.57 -48.30 -5.49
N ARG A 53 -5.79 -49.13 -4.80
CA ARG A 53 -5.78 -49.16 -3.32
C ARG A 53 -5.21 -47.88 -2.70
N TRP A 54 -4.46 -47.08 -3.45
CA TRP A 54 -3.69 -45.94 -2.93
C TRP A 54 -4.19 -44.59 -3.45
N ILE A 55 -4.90 -44.53 -4.58
CA ILE A 55 -5.12 -43.26 -5.32
C ILE A 55 -6.59 -42.82 -5.37
N LEU A 56 -7.58 -43.72 -5.47
CA LEU A 56 -9.04 -43.52 -5.24
C LEU A 56 -9.84 -44.72 -5.82
N PRO A 57 -11.06 -45.04 -5.32
CA PRO A 57 -11.85 -46.19 -5.72
C PRO A 57 -12.88 -45.84 -6.81
N SER A 58 -12.47 -45.35 -7.99
CA SER A 58 -13.43 -45.16 -9.09
C SER A 58 -13.35 -46.29 -10.12
N GLY A 59 -14.53 -46.85 -10.42
CA GLY A 59 -14.73 -48.03 -11.26
C GLY A 59 -14.49 -47.74 -12.73
N MET A 60 -13.30 -48.06 -13.22
CA MET A 60 -13.11 -48.39 -14.63
C MET A 60 -13.13 -49.91 -14.78
N ASP A 61 -14.17 -50.42 -15.46
CA ASP A 61 -14.38 -51.84 -15.79
C ASP A 61 -13.60 -52.30 -17.05
N THR A 62 -12.76 -51.42 -17.60
CA THR A 62 -11.90 -51.74 -18.75
C THR A 62 -10.53 -52.23 -18.30
N LYS A 63 -9.91 -53.13 -19.09
CA LYS A 63 -8.53 -53.55 -18.86
C LYS A 63 -7.60 -52.33 -18.99
N PRO A 64 -6.86 -51.95 -17.94
CA PRO A 64 -6.02 -50.76 -17.94
C PRO A 64 -4.89 -50.91 -18.97
N ASN A 65 -4.69 -49.89 -19.78
CA ASN A 65 -3.58 -49.80 -20.72
C ASN A 65 -2.37 -49.09 -20.05
N GLU A 66 -1.23 -49.00 -20.76
CA GLU A 66 -0.01 -48.33 -20.25
C GLU A 66 -0.24 -46.86 -19.90
N ARG A 67 -1.11 -46.17 -20.66
CA ARG A 67 -1.43 -44.76 -20.46
C ARG A 67 -2.26 -44.56 -19.19
N ASP A 68 -3.26 -45.40 -18.92
CA ASP A 68 -4.10 -45.28 -17.72
C ASP A 68 -3.26 -45.43 -16.43
N ILE A 69 -2.28 -46.34 -16.46
CA ILE A 69 -1.33 -46.56 -15.36
C ILE A 69 -0.37 -45.38 -15.22
N PHE A 70 0.10 -44.84 -16.34
CA PHE A 70 0.92 -43.64 -16.36
C PHE A 70 0.18 -42.44 -15.76
N GLU A 71 -1.06 -42.18 -16.20
CA GLU A 71 -1.89 -41.08 -15.69
C GLU A 71 -2.17 -41.25 -14.20
N SER A 72 -2.45 -42.47 -13.74
CA SER A 72 -2.64 -42.77 -12.31
C SER A 72 -1.38 -42.51 -11.48
N LEU A 73 -0.20 -42.96 -11.95
CA LEU A 73 1.07 -42.72 -11.27
C LEU A 73 1.52 -41.26 -11.34
N ALA A 74 1.23 -40.58 -12.45
CA ALA A 74 1.46 -39.15 -12.59
C ALA A 74 0.59 -38.37 -11.60
N GLY A 75 -0.70 -38.70 -11.51
CA GLY A 75 -1.60 -38.17 -10.48
C GLY A 75 -1.06 -38.41 -9.07
N TYR A 76 -0.70 -39.65 -8.72
CA TYR A 76 -0.13 -39.94 -7.39
C TYR A 76 1.17 -39.17 -7.10
N TYR A 77 2.06 -39.09 -8.10
CA TYR A 77 3.28 -38.33 -7.96
C TYR A 77 2.98 -36.85 -7.71
N ILE A 78 2.11 -36.24 -8.52
CA ILE A 78 1.74 -34.82 -8.42
C ILE A 78 1.05 -34.53 -7.09
N TYR A 79 -0.02 -35.27 -6.77
CA TYR A 79 -0.88 -34.99 -5.63
C TYR A 79 -0.29 -35.46 -4.29
N TYR A 80 0.52 -36.52 -4.27
CA TYR A 80 1.01 -37.09 -3.01
C TYR A 80 2.51 -36.89 -2.81
N ILE A 81 3.33 -37.31 -3.77
CA ILE A 81 4.80 -37.32 -3.60
C ILE A 81 5.37 -35.89 -3.71
N ARG A 82 5.11 -35.20 -4.82
CA ARG A 82 5.53 -33.80 -5.06
C ARG A 82 5.00 -32.91 -3.96
N PHE A 83 3.71 -33.02 -3.64
CA PHE A 83 3.10 -32.28 -2.54
C PHE A 83 3.82 -32.52 -1.21
N LYS A 84 4.06 -33.79 -0.80
CA LYS A 84 4.76 -34.10 0.45
C LYS A 84 6.22 -33.65 0.47
N ILE A 85 6.96 -33.79 -0.63
CA ILE A 85 8.36 -33.38 -0.74
C ILE A 85 8.46 -31.85 -0.66
N ASN A 86 7.63 -31.14 -1.40
CA ASN A 86 7.56 -29.68 -1.35
C ASN A 86 7.18 -29.19 0.05
N ARG A 87 6.18 -29.85 0.67
CA ARG A 87 5.68 -29.56 2.02
C ARG A 87 6.74 -29.76 3.11
N LEU A 88 7.44 -30.89 3.12
CA LEU A 88 8.28 -31.26 4.24
C LEU A 88 9.72 -30.79 4.11
N PHE A 89 10.29 -30.80 2.91
CA PHE A 89 11.73 -30.60 2.72
C PHE A 89 12.06 -29.27 2.05
N VAL A 90 11.43 -28.97 0.92
CA VAL A 90 11.78 -27.77 0.12
C VAL A 90 11.49 -26.50 0.92
N TRP A 91 10.30 -26.38 1.51
CA TRP A 91 9.93 -25.19 2.27
C TRP A 91 10.79 -24.97 3.51
N LYS A 92 11.06 -26.01 4.29
CA LYS A 92 11.93 -25.91 5.47
C LYS A 92 13.35 -25.49 5.10
N PHE A 93 13.87 -26.00 3.98
CA PHE A 93 15.19 -25.60 3.48
C PHE A 93 15.18 -24.15 3.00
N LYS A 94 14.12 -23.71 2.29
CA LYS A 94 13.92 -22.30 1.91
C LYS A 94 13.91 -21.38 3.13
N MET A 95 13.11 -21.70 4.14
CA MET A 95 13.04 -20.95 5.41
C MET A 95 14.39 -20.85 6.12
N PHE A 96 15.15 -21.96 6.18
CA PHE A 96 16.50 -21.94 6.72
C PHE A 96 17.43 -21.02 5.91
N GLY A 97 17.33 -21.05 4.58
CA GLY A 97 18.03 -20.14 3.68
C GLY A 97 17.69 -18.68 3.94
N TYR A 98 16.41 -18.35 4.16
CA TYR A 98 15.97 -16.99 4.47
C TYR A 98 16.59 -16.47 5.76
N LEU A 99 16.54 -17.28 6.84
CA LEU A 99 17.17 -16.93 8.12
C LEU A 99 18.68 -16.68 7.98
N LEU A 100 19.38 -17.53 7.23
CA LEU A 100 20.81 -17.35 6.97
C LEU A 100 21.10 -16.07 6.18
N ARG A 101 20.31 -15.81 5.13
CA ARG A 101 20.44 -14.63 4.26
C ARG A 101 20.19 -13.35 5.05
N PHE A 102 19.11 -13.29 5.82
CA PHE A 102 18.77 -12.12 6.62
C PHE A 102 19.87 -11.80 7.65
N ASN A 103 20.36 -12.82 8.36
CA ASN A 103 21.43 -12.63 9.34
C ASN A 103 22.78 -12.24 8.71
N THR A 104 23.10 -12.75 7.52
CA THR A 104 24.33 -12.34 6.80
C THR A 104 24.21 -10.92 6.28
N ILE A 105 23.08 -10.54 5.68
CA ILE A 105 22.81 -9.17 5.21
C ILE A 105 22.85 -8.19 6.39
N LYS A 106 22.16 -8.48 7.50
CA LYS A 106 22.16 -7.63 8.71
C LYS A 106 23.54 -7.47 9.32
N LYS A 107 24.36 -8.53 9.35
CA LYS A 107 25.77 -8.43 9.79
C LYS A 107 26.60 -7.57 8.83
N PHE A 108 26.40 -7.71 7.53
CA PHE A 108 27.15 -6.95 6.53
C PHE A 108 26.73 -5.48 6.49
N SER A 109 25.45 -5.17 6.64
CA SER A 109 24.96 -3.80 6.75
C SER A 109 25.49 -3.12 8.02
N ASN A 110 25.51 -3.82 9.14
CA ASN A 110 26.14 -3.35 10.38
C ASN A 110 27.65 -3.17 10.25
N LEU A 111 28.34 -4.04 9.51
CA LEU A 111 29.76 -3.87 9.23
C LEU A 111 30.00 -2.67 8.32
N SER A 112 29.18 -2.50 7.28
CA SER A 112 29.22 -1.37 6.35
C SER A 112 28.95 -0.04 7.05
N SER A 113 27.94 0.02 7.92
CA SER A 113 27.64 1.23 8.70
C SER A 113 28.76 1.54 9.70
N LYS A 114 29.34 0.53 10.35
CA LYS A 114 30.55 0.71 11.18
C LYS A 114 31.74 1.20 10.36
N ILE A 115 32.01 0.63 9.20
CA ILE A 115 33.09 1.09 8.30
C ILE A 115 32.81 2.51 7.81
N SER A 116 31.58 2.85 7.45
CA SER A 116 31.18 4.20 7.05
C SER A 116 31.31 5.20 8.21
N ASN A 117 30.97 4.80 9.43
CA ASN A 117 31.13 5.64 10.63
C ASN A 117 32.61 5.81 11.02
N ILE A 118 33.42 4.75 10.88
CA ILE A 118 34.89 4.80 11.06
C ILE A 118 35.54 5.64 9.96
N ALA A 119 35.09 5.48 8.71
CA ALA A 119 35.53 6.28 7.58
C ALA A 119 35.14 7.75 7.82
N SER A 120 33.86 8.09 7.98
CA SER A 120 33.44 9.47 8.22
C SER A 120 34.09 10.12 9.46
N SER A 121 34.33 9.38 10.54
CA SER A 121 35.04 9.90 11.73
C SER A 121 36.55 10.07 11.53
N ASN A 122 37.22 9.19 10.78
CA ASN A 122 38.64 9.33 10.45
C ASN A 122 38.90 10.27 9.26
N PHE A 123 37.98 10.37 8.30
CA PHE A 123 38.00 11.30 7.18
C PHE A 123 37.73 12.73 7.63
N LYS A 124 36.89 12.95 8.67
CA LYS A 124 36.79 14.27 9.34
C LYS A 124 38.09 14.69 10.04
N LYS A 125 38.96 13.74 10.41
CA LYS A 125 40.26 14.00 11.06
C LYS A 125 41.43 14.10 10.08
N LEU A 126 41.30 13.60 8.86
CA LEU A 126 42.33 13.63 7.84
C LEU A 126 41.92 14.55 6.69
N ASN A 127 42.33 15.82 6.78
CA ASN A 127 42.35 16.84 5.71
C ASN A 127 43.22 16.46 4.48
N VAL A 128 43.42 15.17 4.22
CA VAL A 128 44.35 14.66 3.21
C VAL A 128 43.65 14.48 1.85
N PHE A 129 42.32 14.33 1.83
CA PHE A 129 41.57 14.12 0.59
C PHE A 129 41.23 15.39 -0.20
N ASP A 130 41.47 16.59 0.35
CA ASP A 130 41.39 17.82 -0.44
C ASP A 130 42.49 17.91 -1.52
N LYS A 131 43.50 17.03 -1.46
CA LYS A 131 44.65 17.03 -2.38
C LYS A 131 44.62 15.92 -3.46
N ILE A 132 43.61 15.05 -3.51
CA ILE A 132 43.55 13.95 -4.50
C ILE A 132 42.39 14.18 -5.50
N PRO A 133 42.67 14.67 -6.72
CA PRO A 133 41.64 15.02 -7.71
C PRO A 133 40.76 13.85 -8.17
N LEU A 134 41.26 12.62 -8.12
CA LEU A 134 40.58 11.43 -8.63
C LEU A 134 39.41 10.98 -7.73
N PHE A 135 39.58 11.06 -6.40
CA PHE A 135 38.53 10.72 -5.43
C PHE A 135 37.39 11.75 -5.41
N LYS A 136 37.70 13.01 -5.70
CA LYS A 136 36.73 14.10 -5.87
C LYS A 136 35.82 13.88 -7.09
N LYS A 137 36.17 13.00 -8.03
CA LYS A 137 35.32 12.68 -9.19
C LYS A 137 34.41 11.46 -8.96
N LEU A 138 34.84 10.51 -8.13
CA LEU A 138 34.12 9.27 -7.82
C LEU A 138 33.13 9.40 -6.65
N PHE A 139 33.43 10.22 -5.63
CA PHE A 139 32.53 10.43 -4.48
C PHE A 139 31.60 11.64 -4.63
N ASN A 140 31.70 12.37 -5.74
CA ASN A 140 30.77 13.46 -6.06
C ASN A 140 29.71 13.08 -7.10
N SER A 141 29.58 11.79 -7.44
CA SER A 141 28.53 11.32 -8.35
C SER A 141 27.30 10.74 -7.63
N GLY A 142 27.25 10.76 -6.30
CA GLY A 142 26.07 10.34 -5.55
C GLY A 142 26.13 10.80 -4.10
N SER A 143 25.15 11.61 -3.68
CA SER A 143 24.93 12.18 -2.35
C SER A 143 25.90 13.28 -1.87
N ASP A 144 25.28 14.34 -1.33
CA ASP A 144 25.86 15.35 -0.43
C ASP A 144 26.92 16.33 -0.95
N LYS A 145 26.70 16.86 -2.15
CA LYS A 145 26.99 18.28 -2.34
C LYS A 145 25.72 19.09 -2.15
N MET A 146 25.61 19.67 -0.95
CA MET A 146 25.11 21.03 -0.78
C MET A 146 25.71 21.93 -1.86
N VAL A 147 25.01 22.02 -2.98
CA VAL A 147 25.17 23.02 -4.03
C VAL A 147 23.94 23.89 -3.87
N LYS A 148 24.02 25.19 -3.66
CA LYS A 148 25.08 26.18 -3.44
C LYS A 148 24.33 27.28 -2.67
N LYS A 149 25.03 28.27 -2.11
CA LYS A 149 24.40 29.56 -1.76
C LYS A 149 23.35 29.91 -2.82
N PRO A 150 22.12 30.30 -2.45
CA PRO A 150 21.09 30.59 -3.44
C PRO A 150 21.68 31.59 -4.44
N VAL A 151 21.44 31.39 -5.74
CA VAL A 151 21.97 32.25 -6.80
C VAL A 151 21.21 33.58 -6.74
N THR A 152 21.47 34.40 -5.72
CA THR A 152 20.58 35.51 -5.32
C THR A 152 20.83 36.83 -6.00
N ASN A 153 21.69 36.90 -7.01
CA ASN A 153 21.89 38.15 -7.77
C ASN A 153 21.31 38.08 -9.20
N PHE A 154 20.60 37.01 -9.56
CA PHE A 154 19.89 36.96 -10.84
C PHE A 154 18.60 37.78 -10.72
N LYS A 155 18.63 39.03 -11.22
CA LYS A 155 17.41 39.79 -11.47
C LYS A 155 16.64 39.13 -12.62
N SER A 156 15.32 39.17 -12.54
CA SER A 156 14.47 38.76 -13.65
C SER A 156 14.88 39.53 -14.92
N ILE A 157 15.19 38.83 -16.02
CA ILE A 157 15.59 39.46 -17.28
C ILE A 157 14.39 40.15 -17.94
N PHE A 158 13.19 39.60 -17.72
CA PHE A 158 11.94 40.12 -18.26
C PHE A 158 11.04 40.71 -17.15
N PRO A 159 10.18 41.68 -17.49
CA PRO A 159 9.07 42.09 -16.63
C PRO A 159 8.18 40.89 -16.26
N ILE A 160 7.48 40.98 -15.14
CA ILE A 160 6.70 39.86 -14.60
C ILE A 160 5.54 39.46 -15.51
N GLU A 161 5.00 40.41 -16.26
CA GLU A 161 3.94 40.20 -17.25
C GLU A 161 4.40 39.26 -18.36
N ILE A 162 5.67 39.37 -18.79
CA ILE A 162 6.25 38.49 -19.78
C ILE A 162 6.46 37.08 -19.20
N TRP A 163 6.85 36.96 -17.93
CA TRP A 163 6.91 35.66 -17.27
C TRP A 163 5.53 35.03 -17.10
N GLY A 164 4.49 35.83 -16.83
CA GLY A 164 3.10 35.38 -16.84
C GLY A 164 2.74 34.77 -18.19
N ILE A 165 3.02 35.47 -19.29
CA ILE A 165 2.82 34.94 -20.64
C ILE A 165 3.62 33.65 -20.84
N ILE A 166 4.90 33.59 -20.44
CA ILE A 166 5.71 32.36 -20.58
C ILE A 166 5.10 31.16 -19.83
N VAL A 167 4.53 31.39 -18.64
CA VAL A 167 3.80 30.37 -17.89
C VAL A 167 2.54 29.94 -18.66
N ASP A 168 1.78 30.89 -19.21
CA ASP A 168 0.60 30.60 -20.03
C ASP A 168 0.94 29.78 -21.29
N TYR A 169 2.15 29.94 -21.83
CA TYR A 169 2.68 29.14 -22.95
C TYR A 169 3.23 27.77 -22.53
N GLY A 170 3.07 27.37 -21.26
CA GLY A 170 3.30 26.00 -20.79
C GLY A 170 4.56 25.81 -19.93
N VAL A 171 5.23 26.87 -19.49
CA VAL A 171 6.30 26.75 -18.50
C VAL A 171 5.70 26.50 -17.12
N ASP A 172 6.16 25.45 -16.44
CA ASP A 172 5.72 25.16 -15.07
C ASP A 172 6.16 26.28 -14.09
N PRO A 173 5.21 27.03 -13.50
CA PRO A 173 5.50 28.12 -12.58
C PRO A 173 6.26 27.65 -11.32
N ALA A 174 6.19 26.36 -10.97
CA ALA A 174 6.93 25.79 -9.85
C ALA A 174 8.44 25.89 -10.01
N ASN A 175 8.93 25.80 -11.25
CA ASN A 175 10.35 25.93 -11.54
C ASN A 175 10.82 27.37 -11.37
N LEU A 176 9.95 28.35 -11.68
CA LEU A 176 10.26 29.78 -11.55
C LEU A 176 10.40 30.22 -10.10
N VAL A 177 9.65 29.61 -9.18
CA VAL A 177 9.74 29.89 -7.73
C VAL A 177 11.14 29.64 -7.17
N ARG A 178 11.92 28.74 -7.80
CA ARG A 178 13.27 28.38 -7.34
C ARG A 178 14.37 29.29 -7.86
N VAL A 179 14.06 30.21 -8.78
CA VAL A 179 15.06 31.00 -9.52
C VAL A 179 15.54 32.20 -8.71
N ASN A 180 14.63 33.09 -8.31
CA ASN A 180 14.94 34.29 -7.54
C ASN A 180 13.74 34.73 -6.68
N ARG A 181 13.96 35.73 -5.81
CA ARG A 181 12.94 36.21 -4.87
C ARG A 181 11.73 36.86 -5.54
N GLU A 182 11.94 37.57 -6.65
CA GLU A 182 10.87 38.25 -7.40
C GLU A 182 9.90 37.22 -7.99
N LEU A 183 10.43 36.24 -8.73
CA LEU A 183 9.64 35.15 -9.31
C LEU A 183 9.00 34.27 -8.22
N CYS A 184 9.69 34.04 -7.11
CA CYS A 184 9.12 33.36 -5.95
C CYS A 184 7.89 34.10 -5.41
N ASN A 185 8.01 35.40 -5.14
CA ASN A 185 6.90 36.18 -4.59
C ASN A 185 5.72 36.29 -5.56
N THR A 186 5.94 36.27 -6.88
CA THR A 186 4.84 36.29 -7.86
C THR A 186 4.17 34.94 -8.02
N PHE A 187 4.94 33.87 -8.25
CA PHE A 187 4.38 32.58 -8.65
C PHE A 187 4.10 31.65 -7.47
N ALA A 188 4.78 31.80 -6.32
CA ALA A 188 4.53 30.93 -5.18
C ALA A 188 3.09 31.03 -4.63
N PRO A 189 2.46 32.22 -4.56
CA PRO A 189 1.04 32.33 -4.20
C PRO A 189 0.08 31.63 -5.16
N ILE A 190 0.48 31.39 -6.42
CA ILE A 190 -0.33 30.65 -7.41
C ILE A 190 -0.12 29.15 -7.24
N VAL A 191 1.16 28.76 -7.08
CA VAL A 191 1.62 27.37 -7.10
C VAL A 191 1.37 26.64 -5.78
N TYR A 192 1.47 27.35 -4.65
CA TYR A 192 1.42 26.79 -3.30
C TYR A 192 0.25 27.35 -2.49
N LYS A 193 -0.74 27.95 -3.15
CA LYS A 193 -1.95 28.46 -2.49
C LYS A 193 -2.64 27.37 -1.67
N SER A 194 -2.81 26.21 -2.29
CA SER A 194 -3.57 25.09 -1.74
C SER A 194 -2.72 23.83 -1.74
N ILE A 195 -2.62 23.18 -0.58
CA ILE A 195 -1.85 21.94 -0.40
C ILE A 195 -2.77 20.86 0.18
N HIS A 196 -2.65 19.65 -0.36
CA HIS A 196 -3.33 18.45 0.12
C HIS A 196 -2.31 17.40 0.55
N LEU A 197 -2.49 16.83 1.75
CA LEU A 197 -1.61 15.82 2.33
C LEU A 197 -2.39 14.53 2.59
N ASP A 198 -2.03 13.45 1.90
CA ASP A 198 -2.58 12.12 2.17
C ASP A 198 -1.59 11.33 3.03
N VAL A 199 -2.08 10.76 4.13
CA VAL A 199 -1.34 9.82 4.97
C VAL A 199 -2.14 8.53 5.02
N VAL A 200 -1.52 7.42 4.63
CA VAL A 200 -2.11 6.07 4.77
C VAL A 200 -1.30 5.34 5.84
N LEU A 201 -1.99 4.76 6.81
CA LEU A 201 -1.37 3.94 7.84
C LEU A 201 -2.21 2.72 8.19
N SER A 202 -1.57 1.74 8.80
CA SER A 202 -2.21 0.54 9.31
C SER A 202 -1.51 0.06 10.57
N SER A 203 -2.24 -0.69 11.41
CA SER A 203 -1.57 -1.53 12.41
C SER A 203 -0.76 -2.62 11.69
N LEU A 204 0.27 -3.13 12.36
CA LEU A 204 1.05 -4.25 11.84
C LEU A 204 0.39 -5.62 12.06
N ASP A 205 -0.77 -5.69 12.71
CA ASP A 205 -1.43 -6.96 13.03
C ASP A 205 -1.78 -7.76 11.76
N PRO A 206 -2.41 -7.18 10.72
CA PRO A 206 -2.71 -7.93 9.48
C PRO A 206 -1.45 -8.43 8.77
N LEU A 207 -0.40 -7.60 8.68
CA LEU A 207 0.88 -7.96 8.08
C LEU A 207 1.51 -9.12 8.85
N LYS A 208 1.68 -8.98 10.16
CA LYS A 208 2.33 -9.99 11.02
C LYS A 208 1.55 -11.30 11.00
N GLN A 209 0.21 -11.25 11.02
CA GLN A 209 -0.63 -12.43 10.95
C GLN A 209 -0.48 -13.15 9.60
N LYS A 210 -0.71 -12.46 8.47
CA LYS A 210 -0.64 -13.08 7.13
C LYS A 210 0.77 -13.58 6.82
N TYR A 211 1.80 -12.82 7.16
CA TYR A 211 3.18 -13.20 6.87
C TYR A 211 3.68 -14.31 7.80
N SER A 212 3.35 -14.28 9.10
CA SER A 212 3.72 -15.40 9.98
C SER A 212 3.05 -16.71 9.53
N HIS A 213 1.79 -16.64 9.11
CA HIS A 213 1.07 -17.78 8.54
C HIS A 213 1.76 -18.29 7.28
N TYR A 214 2.16 -17.40 6.37
CA TYR A 214 2.90 -17.75 5.16
C TYR A 214 4.24 -18.40 5.47
N LEU A 215 4.99 -17.90 6.46
CA LEU A 215 6.27 -18.49 6.83
C LEU A 215 6.12 -19.89 7.44
N LYS A 216 5.06 -20.13 8.21
CA LYS A 216 4.75 -21.44 8.81
C LYS A 216 4.23 -22.44 7.77
N HIS A 217 3.28 -22.01 6.95
CA HIS A 217 2.47 -22.89 6.10
C HIS A 217 2.64 -22.63 4.61
N GLY A 218 3.61 -21.82 4.19
CA GLY A 218 3.80 -21.38 2.80
C GLY A 218 3.86 -22.52 1.80
N SER A 219 4.31 -23.70 2.22
CA SER A 219 4.30 -24.91 1.39
C SER A 219 2.91 -25.44 0.96
N THR A 220 1.85 -25.02 1.65
CA THR A 220 0.47 -25.40 1.35
C THR A 220 -0.34 -24.24 0.77
N TYR A 221 0.23 -23.05 0.66
CA TYR A 221 -0.47 -21.90 0.10
C TYR A 221 -0.90 -22.14 -1.36
N PRO A 222 -2.11 -21.70 -1.74
CA PRO A 222 -2.60 -21.83 -3.12
C PRO A 222 -1.73 -21.04 -4.10
N PHE A 223 -1.26 -19.86 -3.69
CA PHE A 223 -0.31 -19.06 -4.48
C PHE A 223 0.98 -18.82 -3.72
N GLN A 224 2.10 -18.98 -4.43
CA GLN A 224 3.41 -18.62 -3.91
C GLN A 224 3.73 -17.17 -4.21
N ALA A 225 4.36 -16.50 -3.25
CA ALA A 225 4.89 -15.16 -3.45
C ALA A 225 5.91 -15.13 -4.58
N SER A 226 5.90 -14.06 -5.37
CA SER A 226 6.95 -13.82 -6.36
C SER A 226 8.32 -13.69 -5.70
N ASN A 227 8.36 -13.12 -4.48
CA ASN A 227 9.55 -13.06 -3.65
C ASN A 227 9.24 -13.43 -2.19
N SER A 228 9.23 -14.74 -1.89
CA SER A 228 9.02 -15.24 -0.53
C SER A 228 10.05 -14.75 0.50
N TYR A 229 11.29 -14.42 0.07
CA TYR A 229 12.29 -13.86 0.99
C TYR A 229 11.92 -12.43 1.41
N LYS A 230 11.34 -11.62 0.53
CA LYS A 230 10.85 -10.28 0.87
C LYS A 230 9.78 -10.32 1.95
N ILE A 231 8.87 -11.31 1.90
CA ILE A 231 7.89 -11.54 2.97
C ILE A 231 8.59 -11.84 4.30
N TYR A 232 9.59 -12.73 4.29
CA TYR A 232 10.40 -13.02 5.49
C TYR A 232 11.10 -11.77 6.03
N GLU A 233 11.73 -10.99 5.16
CA GLU A 233 12.43 -9.76 5.53
C GLU A 233 11.49 -8.71 6.13
N LEU A 234 10.30 -8.50 5.55
CA LEU A 234 9.29 -7.59 6.08
C LEU A 234 8.75 -8.06 7.43
N TYR A 235 8.50 -9.36 7.58
CA TYR A 235 8.08 -9.94 8.86
C TYR A 235 9.12 -9.71 9.97
N GLU A 236 10.40 -9.99 9.70
CA GLU A 236 11.47 -9.77 10.67
C GLU A 236 11.68 -8.28 10.96
N ASN A 237 11.64 -7.41 9.94
CA ASN A 237 11.84 -5.96 10.12
C ASN A 237 10.68 -5.28 10.85
N SER A 238 9.46 -5.83 10.78
CA SER A 238 8.27 -5.29 11.46
C SER A 238 8.14 -5.74 12.92
N SER A 239 8.97 -6.68 13.37
CA SER A 239 8.85 -7.31 14.70
C SER A 239 8.87 -6.31 15.88
N ASP A 240 9.71 -5.29 15.80
CA ASP A 240 9.92 -4.28 16.86
C ASP A 240 8.95 -3.08 16.78
N TYR A 241 8.00 -3.07 15.85
CA TYR A 241 7.12 -1.94 15.57
C TYR A 241 5.64 -2.31 15.72
N ASP A 242 4.77 -1.31 15.83
CA ASP A 242 3.32 -1.49 16.04
C ASP A 242 2.48 -1.04 14.84
N TYR A 243 2.98 -0.09 14.08
CA TYR A 243 2.29 0.52 12.94
C TYR A 243 3.20 0.62 11.73
N GLU A 244 2.58 0.75 10.56
CA GLU A 244 3.26 1.11 9.32
C GLU A 244 2.56 2.27 8.62
N PHE A 245 3.36 3.11 7.97
CA PHE A 245 2.91 4.12 7.03
C PHE A 245 3.17 3.64 5.61
N LEU A 246 2.16 3.78 4.75
CA LEU A 246 2.14 3.17 3.42
C LEU A 246 2.15 4.24 2.33
N ASP A 247 3.08 4.11 1.40
CA ASP A 247 3.06 4.86 0.15
C ASP A 247 2.23 4.10 -0.88
N ILE A 248 0.97 4.46 -1.04
CA ILE A 248 0.07 3.83 -1.99
C ILE A 248 0.21 4.49 -3.37
N VAL A 249 0.56 3.68 -4.36
CA VAL A 249 0.62 4.09 -5.77
C VAL A 249 -0.71 3.74 -6.42
N HIS A 250 -1.29 4.71 -7.11
CA HIS A 250 -2.49 4.52 -7.91
C HIS A 250 -2.12 4.44 -9.39
N GLU A 251 -2.25 3.26 -10.00
CA GLU A 251 -1.96 3.05 -11.41
C GLU A 251 -2.80 3.97 -12.31
N GLY A 252 -2.16 4.51 -13.34
CA GLY A 252 -2.79 5.45 -14.29
C GLY A 252 -2.97 6.88 -13.76
N LYS A 253 -2.56 7.20 -12.52
CA LYS A 253 -2.79 8.53 -11.91
C LYS A 253 -1.51 9.13 -11.35
N LYS A 254 -0.77 9.79 -12.24
CA LYS A 254 0.48 10.51 -11.91
C LYS A 254 0.27 11.98 -11.52
N ASN A 255 -0.94 12.52 -11.65
CA ASN A 255 -1.18 13.95 -11.45
C ASN A 255 -1.20 14.29 -9.96
N LEU A 256 -0.08 14.84 -9.49
CA LEU A 256 0.10 15.44 -8.15
C LEU A 256 -0.43 16.88 -8.07
N ILE A 257 -1.03 17.40 -9.15
CA ILE A 257 -1.55 18.76 -9.26
C ILE A 257 -2.99 18.70 -9.75
N LEU A 258 -3.89 19.30 -8.98
CA LEU A 258 -5.28 19.53 -9.36
C LEU A 258 -5.46 21.01 -9.72
N ARG A 259 -6.10 21.30 -10.85
CA ARG A 259 -6.44 22.66 -11.26
C ARG A 259 -7.92 22.91 -11.05
N SER A 260 -8.26 24.05 -10.45
CA SER A 260 -9.64 24.42 -10.18
C SER A 260 -9.85 25.91 -10.33
N LYS A 261 -11.04 26.28 -10.79
CA LYS A 261 -11.45 27.69 -10.85
C LYS A 261 -12.03 28.12 -9.51
N VAL A 262 -11.51 29.22 -8.99
CA VAL A 262 -11.90 29.79 -7.71
C VAL A 262 -12.25 31.25 -7.91
N THR A 263 -13.43 31.64 -7.47
CA THR A 263 -13.81 33.04 -7.39
C THR A 263 -13.03 33.72 -6.27
N ASN A 264 -12.29 34.77 -6.57
CA ASN A 264 -11.59 35.56 -5.56
C ASN A 264 -12.52 36.58 -4.88
N GLU A 265 -11.97 37.36 -3.94
CA GLU A 265 -12.67 38.45 -3.22
C GLU A 265 -13.23 39.58 -4.11
N TYR A 266 -12.90 39.56 -5.42
CA TYR A 266 -13.36 40.52 -6.42
C TYR A 266 -14.28 39.89 -7.48
N ASP A 267 -14.89 38.73 -7.18
CA ASP A 267 -15.75 37.97 -8.08
C ASP A 267 -15.09 37.50 -9.39
N LEU A 268 -13.75 37.44 -9.45
CA LEU A 268 -13.00 36.94 -10.60
C LEU A 268 -12.69 35.45 -10.46
N GLN A 269 -12.96 34.67 -11.51
CA GLN A 269 -12.54 33.28 -11.57
C GLN A 269 -11.05 33.16 -11.87
N ILE A 270 -10.28 32.62 -10.92
CA ILE A 270 -8.85 32.38 -11.02
C ILE A 270 -8.61 30.87 -11.03
N ASP A 271 -7.74 30.40 -11.92
CA ASP A 271 -7.25 29.03 -11.87
C ASP A 271 -6.26 28.88 -10.71
N THR A 272 -6.58 28.02 -9.76
CA THR A 272 -5.73 27.67 -8.62
C THR A 272 -5.22 26.24 -8.76
N GLU A 273 -3.96 26.04 -8.36
CA GLU A 273 -3.35 24.72 -8.31
C GLU A 273 -3.36 24.20 -6.86
N THR A 274 -3.83 22.96 -6.68
CA THR A 274 -3.70 22.23 -5.42
C THR A 274 -2.67 21.14 -5.59
N ARG A 275 -1.62 21.19 -4.77
CA ARG A 275 -0.56 20.18 -4.78
C ARG A 275 -0.87 19.07 -3.81
N ILE A 276 -0.87 17.84 -4.31
CA ILE A 276 -1.09 16.64 -3.52
C ILE A 276 0.27 16.02 -3.15
N ILE A 277 0.47 15.71 -1.88
CA ILE A 277 1.62 14.97 -1.37
C ILE A 277 1.10 13.69 -0.72
N ARG A 278 1.51 12.53 -1.24
CA ARG A 278 1.06 11.21 -0.76
C ARG A 278 2.14 10.34 -0.16
N GLU A 279 3.39 10.54 -0.59
CA GLU A 279 4.52 9.81 -0.02
C GLU A 279 4.74 10.28 1.42
N PHE A 280 4.65 9.36 2.37
CA PHE A 280 4.68 9.67 3.80
C PHE A 280 5.94 10.44 4.19
N ASN A 281 7.10 10.01 3.70
CA ASN A 281 8.37 10.72 3.89
C ASN A 281 8.30 12.19 3.44
N LYS A 282 7.64 12.48 2.30
CA LYS A 282 7.46 13.85 1.82
C LYS A 282 6.44 14.62 2.66
N VAL A 283 5.37 13.96 3.11
CA VAL A 283 4.39 14.57 4.04
C VAL A 283 5.07 14.95 5.35
N LYS A 284 5.84 14.04 5.94
CA LYS A 284 6.61 14.27 7.16
C LYS A 284 7.60 15.42 7.00
N GLN A 285 8.39 15.42 5.93
CA GLN A 285 9.32 16.52 5.64
C GLN A 285 8.60 17.86 5.44
N PHE A 286 7.46 17.87 4.76
CA PHE A 286 6.67 19.09 4.56
C PHE A 286 6.09 19.59 5.90
N TYR A 287 5.55 18.68 6.70
CA TYR A 287 5.06 18.97 8.05
C TYR A 287 6.16 19.60 8.92
N GLU A 288 7.33 18.99 9.01
CA GLU A 288 8.44 19.45 9.87
C GLU A 288 9.04 20.77 9.36
N ASN A 289 9.33 20.87 8.06
CA ASN A 289 10.13 21.98 7.51
C ASN A 289 9.29 23.17 7.05
N VAL A 290 7.99 22.98 6.77
CA VAL A 290 7.11 24.02 6.23
C VAL A 290 6.01 24.37 7.22
N LEU A 291 5.25 23.39 7.69
CA LEU A 291 4.09 23.67 8.53
C LEU A 291 4.53 24.09 9.93
N MET A 292 5.31 23.24 10.62
CA MET A 292 5.77 23.47 11.98
C MET A 292 6.82 24.58 12.10
N ASN A 293 7.58 24.83 11.03
CA ASN A 293 8.59 25.88 11.01
C ASN A 293 7.97 27.27 10.80
N GLU A 294 7.98 28.11 11.84
CA GLU A 294 7.48 29.50 11.77
C GLU A 294 8.30 30.40 10.84
N GLU A 295 9.58 30.08 10.61
CA GLU A 295 10.47 30.84 9.72
C GLU A 295 10.33 30.44 8.24
N SER A 296 9.50 29.44 7.94
CA SER A 296 9.31 28.98 6.56
C SER A 296 8.67 30.08 5.70
N VAL A 297 9.39 30.51 4.67
CA VAL A 297 8.84 31.47 3.69
C VAL A 297 7.66 30.85 2.94
N LEU A 298 7.74 29.56 2.61
CA LEU A 298 6.71 28.85 1.86
C LEU A 298 5.38 28.83 2.62
N ARG A 299 5.45 28.72 3.96
CA ARG A 299 4.29 28.77 4.84
C ARG A 299 3.42 29.99 4.53
N ASN A 300 4.00 31.17 4.29
CA ASN A 300 3.25 32.41 4.05
C ASN A 300 2.39 32.42 2.78
N PHE A 301 2.73 31.59 1.78
CA PHE A 301 1.98 31.50 0.53
C PHE A 301 0.80 30.52 0.60
N ILE A 302 0.79 29.63 1.58
CA ILE A 302 -0.26 28.65 1.77
C ILE A 302 -1.47 29.35 2.40
N LYS A 303 -2.61 29.27 1.71
CA LYS A 303 -3.91 29.80 2.15
C LYS A 303 -4.89 28.69 2.51
N GLU A 304 -4.74 27.53 1.88
CA GLU A 304 -5.61 26.38 2.11
C GLU A 304 -4.75 25.15 2.37
N ILE A 305 -5.04 24.42 3.45
CA ILE A 305 -4.41 23.14 3.75
C ILE A 305 -5.52 22.10 3.96
N SER A 306 -5.49 21.04 3.18
CA SER A 306 -6.30 19.86 3.43
C SER A 306 -5.44 18.64 3.68
N GLY A 307 -6.01 17.65 4.35
CA GLY A 307 -5.41 16.33 4.40
C GLY A 307 -6.39 15.22 4.68
N ASN A 308 -5.96 14.02 4.35
CA ASN A 308 -6.61 12.77 4.71
C ASN A 308 -5.64 11.94 5.55
N VAL A 309 -6.15 11.35 6.61
CA VAL A 309 -5.48 10.26 7.33
C VAL A 309 -6.37 9.04 7.16
N LEU A 310 -5.94 8.12 6.31
CA LEU A 310 -6.64 6.88 5.97
C LEU A 310 -6.04 5.74 6.79
N VAL A 311 -6.85 5.12 7.65
CA VAL A 311 -6.43 4.03 8.53
C VAL A 311 -7.04 2.72 8.03
N LEU A 312 -6.22 1.82 7.51
CA LEU A 312 -6.68 0.53 6.98
C LEU A 312 -7.06 -0.45 8.09
N ASP A 313 -6.25 -0.48 9.16
CA ASP A 313 -6.53 -1.25 10.37
C ASP A 313 -6.06 -0.51 11.64
N GLY A 314 -6.70 -0.80 12.77
CA GLY A 314 -6.28 -0.31 14.09
C GLY A 314 -6.81 1.09 14.48
N LEU A 315 -7.79 1.64 13.75
CA LEU A 315 -8.36 2.97 14.04
C LEU A 315 -8.86 3.07 15.50
N ASN A 316 -9.61 2.07 15.96
CA ASN A 316 -10.18 2.04 17.32
C ASN A 316 -9.09 2.11 18.39
N SER A 317 -7.94 1.47 18.14
CA SER A 317 -6.79 1.58 19.02
C SER A 317 -6.26 3.01 18.99
N LEU A 318 -6.00 3.60 17.82
CA LEU A 318 -5.45 4.96 17.71
C LEU A 318 -6.29 6.03 18.41
N ILE A 319 -7.62 6.00 18.23
CA ILE A 319 -8.54 7.01 18.78
C ILE A 319 -9.01 6.70 20.21
N ALA A 320 -8.53 5.61 20.81
CA ALA A 320 -8.92 5.22 22.15
C ALA A 320 -8.64 6.36 23.16
N PRO A 321 -9.57 6.65 24.09
CA PRO A 321 -9.40 7.69 25.11
C PRO A 321 -8.12 7.61 25.94
N SER A 322 -7.55 6.41 26.09
CA SER A 322 -6.35 6.13 26.87
C SER A 322 -5.04 6.42 26.13
N ASN A 323 -5.11 6.69 24.83
CA ASN A 323 -3.93 7.01 24.02
C ASN A 323 -3.82 8.52 23.82
N LYS A 324 -2.58 9.02 23.73
CA LYS A 324 -2.26 10.43 23.53
C LYS A 324 -3.05 11.09 22.39
N PHE A 325 -3.17 10.40 21.24
CA PHE A 325 -3.92 10.92 20.09
C PHE A 325 -5.44 11.04 20.38
N GLY A 326 -6.03 10.03 21.04
CA GLY A 326 -7.41 10.06 21.48
C GLY A 326 -7.68 11.17 22.50
N GLU A 327 -6.76 11.41 23.44
CA GLU A 327 -6.84 12.53 24.39
C GLU A 327 -6.86 13.88 23.66
N VAL A 328 -5.97 14.07 22.66
CA VAL A 328 -5.95 15.29 21.83
C VAL A 328 -7.28 15.45 21.09
N LEU A 329 -7.78 14.41 20.42
CA LEU A 329 -9.08 14.45 19.73
C LEU A 329 -10.24 14.82 20.67
N GLN A 330 -10.25 14.28 21.89
CA GLN A 330 -11.25 14.63 22.90
C GLN A 330 -11.11 16.08 23.36
N SER A 331 -9.89 16.58 23.54
CA SER A 331 -9.65 17.97 23.90
C SER A 331 -10.17 18.92 22.81
N LEU A 332 -9.95 18.57 21.53
CA LEU A 332 -10.42 19.36 20.38
C LEU A 332 -11.94 19.36 20.25
N SER A 333 -12.61 18.26 20.59
CA SER A 333 -14.09 18.21 20.60
C SER A 333 -14.75 19.15 21.61
N LYS A 334 -13.99 19.70 22.56
CA LYS A 334 -14.44 20.69 23.55
C LYS A 334 -14.16 22.13 23.13
N VAL A 335 -13.54 22.35 21.96
CA VAL A 335 -13.21 23.68 21.46
C VAL A 335 -14.35 24.15 20.56
N ASP A 336 -15.23 25.01 21.08
CA ASP A 336 -16.44 25.48 20.38
C ASP A 336 -16.15 26.10 19.00
N SER A 337 -14.99 26.75 18.86
CA SER A 337 -14.60 27.40 17.61
C SER A 337 -14.01 26.46 16.54
N LEU A 338 -13.86 25.17 16.84
CA LEU A 338 -13.42 24.15 15.90
C LEU A 338 -14.62 23.31 15.46
N ASN A 339 -14.82 23.15 14.16
CA ASN A 339 -15.85 22.26 13.67
C ASN A 339 -15.30 20.82 13.59
N LEU A 340 -15.57 20.01 14.61
CA LEU A 340 -15.25 18.60 14.66
C LEU A 340 -16.53 17.77 14.52
N VAL A 341 -16.64 17.03 13.42
CA VAL A 341 -17.82 16.22 13.11
C VAL A 341 -17.44 14.76 12.99
N LYS A 342 -18.09 13.90 13.77
CA LYS A 342 -17.94 12.44 13.73
C LYS A 342 -19.15 11.85 13.02
N PHE A 343 -18.93 10.95 12.06
CA PHE A 343 -20.03 10.29 11.36
C PHE A 343 -19.61 8.93 10.79
N ASP A 344 -20.56 8.00 10.79
CA ASP A 344 -20.43 6.74 10.07
C ASP A 344 -20.63 6.99 8.57
N GLY A 345 -19.74 6.44 7.76
CA GLY A 345 -19.88 6.39 6.30
C GLY A 345 -20.85 5.28 5.87
N GLU A 346 -21.18 5.28 4.58
CA GLU A 346 -21.96 4.19 4.00
C GLU A 346 -21.13 2.89 3.95
N GLN A 347 -21.78 1.76 4.16
CA GLN A 347 -21.12 0.46 4.03
C GLN A 347 -20.78 0.19 2.57
N PHE A 348 -19.73 -0.57 2.32
CA PHE A 348 -19.39 -1.01 0.97
C PHE A 348 -18.87 -2.44 0.97
N ASP A 349 -19.08 -3.08 -0.17
CA ASP A 349 -18.64 -4.44 -0.43
C ASP A 349 -17.29 -4.39 -1.15
N GLY A 350 -16.27 -4.90 -0.47
CA GLY A 350 -14.91 -5.06 -0.96
C GLY A 350 -14.73 -6.33 -1.78
N PHE A 351 -13.54 -6.49 -2.34
CA PHE A 351 -13.14 -7.69 -3.06
C PHE A 351 -12.50 -8.69 -2.10
N ALA A 352 -12.99 -9.93 -2.02
CA ALA A 352 -12.30 -11.03 -1.35
C ALA A 352 -11.98 -12.17 -2.34
N PHE A 353 -10.83 -12.80 -2.15
CA PHE A 353 -10.35 -13.86 -3.04
C PHE A 353 -11.17 -15.14 -2.91
N ALA A 354 -11.42 -15.57 -1.67
CA ALA A 354 -12.22 -16.74 -1.36
C ALA A 354 -12.76 -16.62 0.07
N PRO A 355 -13.92 -17.24 0.36
CA PRO A 355 -14.64 -17.06 1.62
C PRO A 355 -13.80 -17.53 2.82
N ARG A 356 -13.04 -18.62 2.62
CA ARG A 356 -12.28 -19.30 3.66
C ARG A 356 -10.80 -18.94 3.69
N TYR A 357 -10.30 -18.16 2.73
CA TYR A 357 -8.86 -17.86 2.64
C TYR A 357 -8.35 -17.19 3.93
N ASN A 358 -9.09 -16.18 4.42
CA ASN A 358 -8.75 -15.51 5.66
C ASN A 358 -9.01 -16.38 6.90
N GLU A 359 -10.00 -17.28 6.88
CA GLU A 359 -10.27 -18.20 8.00
C GLU A 359 -9.05 -19.08 8.31
N PHE A 360 -8.42 -19.69 7.28
CA PHE A 360 -7.21 -20.49 7.46
C PHE A 360 -6.09 -19.69 8.13
N ILE A 361 -5.92 -18.43 7.72
CA ILE A 361 -4.91 -17.53 8.26
C ILE A 361 -5.24 -17.16 9.71
N GLU A 362 -6.49 -16.79 9.98
CA GLU A 362 -6.97 -16.40 11.31
C GLU A 362 -6.87 -17.54 12.32
N GLU A 363 -7.14 -18.78 11.89
CA GLU A 363 -7.06 -19.98 12.71
C GLU A 363 -5.65 -20.61 12.76
N ASP A 364 -4.66 -20.02 12.08
CA ASP A 364 -3.29 -20.53 11.92
C ASP A 364 -3.23 -21.98 11.38
N LYS A 365 -4.15 -22.35 10.50
CA LYS A 365 -4.29 -23.69 9.91
C LYS A 365 -3.64 -23.77 8.53
N PRO A 366 -2.88 -24.84 8.23
CA PRO A 366 -2.40 -25.04 6.87
C PRO A 366 -3.57 -25.21 5.92
N PHE A 367 -3.51 -24.53 4.77
CA PHE A 367 -4.41 -24.79 3.65
C PHE A 367 -4.42 -26.29 3.32
N ASP A 368 -5.61 -26.88 3.26
CA ASP A 368 -5.77 -28.26 2.88
C ASP A 368 -5.85 -28.38 1.35
N GLY A 369 -5.24 -29.43 0.79
CA GLY A 369 -5.20 -29.62 -0.66
C GLY A 369 -6.57 -29.92 -1.26
N GLY A 370 -7.51 -30.54 -0.54
CA GLY A 370 -8.81 -30.91 -1.09
C GLY A 370 -9.78 -29.73 -1.25
N GLU A 371 -9.76 -28.80 -0.29
CA GLU A 371 -10.52 -27.55 -0.33
C GLU A 371 -9.84 -26.52 -1.26
N CYS A 372 -8.52 -26.63 -1.47
CA CYS A 372 -7.79 -25.74 -2.38
C CYS A 372 -7.74 -26.19 -3.86
N CYS A 373 -7.96 -27.47 -4.16
CA CYS A 373 -7.93 -27.99 -5.54
C CYS A 373 -9.14 -27.54 -6.38
N GLY A 374 -10.20 -26.99 -5.77
CA GLY A 374 -11.31 -26.37 -6.50
C GLY A 374 -10.98 -24.98 -7.06
N TYR A 375 -9.83 -24.41 -6.70
CA TYR A 375 -9.35 -23.09 -7.16
C TYR A 375 -8.38 -23.20 -8.35
N GLU A 376 -8.56 -24.21 -9.21
CA GLU A 376 -7.82 -24.34 -10.49
C GLU A 376 -8.75 -24.11 -11.71
N GLU A 377 -10.02 -23.74 -11.51
CA GLU A 377 -10.95 -23.47 -12.61
C GLU A 377 -10.90 -21.99 -13.04
N GLU A 378 -10.02 -21.72 -14.01
CA GLU A 378 -9.92 -20.64 -15.03
C GLU A 378 -10.81 -19.37 -14.94
N SER A 379 -11.17 -18.89 -13.76
CA SER A 379 -11.89 -17.63 -13.62
C SER A 379 -10.91 -16.46 -13.76
N PHE A 380 -11.37 -15.36 -14.35
CA PHE A 380 -10.63 -14.09 -14.42
C PHE A 380 -10.11 -13.64 -13.03
N GLU A 381 -10.83 -14.03 -11.98
CA GLU A 381 -10.54 -13.73 -10.58
C GLU A 381 -9.29 -14.43 -10.05
N GLU A 382 -9.02 -15.68 -10.45
CA GLU A 382 -7.79 -16.38 -10.04
C GLU A 382 -6.52 -15.73 -10.61
N PHE A 383 -6.56 -15.31 -11.89
CA PHE A 383 -5.40 -14.65 -12.50
C PHE A 383 -5.12 -13.30 -11.84
N ALA A 384 -6.18 -12.55 -11.53
CA ALA A 384 -6.13 -11.32 -10.79
C ALA A 384 -5.50 -11.51 -9.40
N VAL A 385 -5.96 -12.51 -8.64
CA VAL A 385 -5.51 -12.72 -7.26
C VAL A 385 -4.13 -13.37 -7.17
N ARG A 386 -3.74 -14.22 -8.12
CA ARG A 386 -2.38 -14.76 -8.16
C ARG A 386 -1.30 -13.68 -8.20
N LYS A 387 -1.61 -12.48 -8.72
CA LYS A 387 -0.68 -11.33 -8.70
C LYS A 387 -0.67 -10.59 -7.37
N LEU A 388 -1.70 -10.74 -6.56
CA LEU A 388 -1.88 -10.00 -5.31
C LEU A 388 -1.41 -10.81 -4.11
N LEU A 389 -1.81 -12.07 -4.02
CA LEU A 389 -1.56 -12.92 -2.86
C LEU A 389 -0.29 -13.75 -3.05
N PRO A 390 0.48 -13.97 -1.97
CA PRO A 390 0.27 -13.51 -0.60
C PRO A 390 0.95 -12.16 -0.28
N GLU A 391 1.40 -11.41 -1.30
CA GLU A 391 2.27 -10.24 -1.12
C GLU A 391 1.53 -8.97 -0.69
N ASN A 392 0.24 -8.86 -1.00
CA ASN A 392 -0.63 -7.74 -0.63
C ASN A 392 -1.64 -8.16 0.44
N GLU A 393 -1.36 -7.82 1.69
CA GLU A 393 -2.23 -8.05 2.84
C GLU A 393 -3.45 -7.13 2.87
N PHE A 394 -3.38 -5.95 2.26
CA PHE A 394 -4.45 -4.93 2.30
C PHE A 394 -5.33 -4.92 1.03
N TYR A 395 -5.33 -6.01 0.27
CA TYR A 395 -6.01 -6.06 -1.03
C TYR A 395 -7.53 -5.85 -0.94
N GLU A 396 -8.15 -6.21 0.19
CA GLU A 396 -9.59 -6.02 0.43
C GLU A 396 -9.90 -4.54 0.74
N GLU A 397 -8.97 -3.87 1.41
CA GLU A 397 -9.03 -2.49 1.88
C GLU A 397 -8.63 -1.48 0.79
N PHE A 398 -7.98 -1.90 -0.30
CA PHE A 398 -7.57 -0.97 -1.36
C PHE A 398 -8.72 -0.25 -2.05
N LEU A 399 -9.92 -0.85 -2.11
CA LEU A 399 -11.11 -0.18 -2.64
C LEU A 399 -11.46 1.08 -1.82
N TYR A 400 -11.28 1.01 -0.50
CA TYR A 400 -11.52 2.14 0.39
C TYR A 400 -10.60 3.33 0.08
N ILE A 401 -9.30 3.08 -0.10
CA ILE A 401 -8.33 4.11 -0.51
C ILE A 401 -8.71 4.69 -1.87
N ALA A 402 -9.18 3.85 -2.79
CA ALA A 402 -9.56 4.26 -4.13
C ALA A 402 -10.71 5.27 -4.14
N PHE A 403 -11.67 5.18 -3.23
CA PHE A 403 -12.74 6.19 -3.10
C PHE A 403 -12.18 7.58 -2.85
N TYR A 404 -11.33 7.75 -1.85
CA TYR A 404 -10.78 9.05 -1.49
C TYR A 404 -9.80 9.58 -2.53
N PHE A 405 -8.97 8.71 -3.11
CA PHE A 405 -8.03 9.13 -4.15
C PHE A 405 -8.73 9.53 -5.44
N ASP A 406 -9.88 8.93 -5.75
CA ASP A 406 -10.74 9.36 -6.86
C ASP A 406 -11.52 10.64 -6.56
N GLU A 407 -12.05 10.79 -5.35
CA GLU A 407 -12.82 11.98 -4.96
C GLU A 407 -12.02 13.26 -5.09
N LEU A 408 -10.73 13.21 -4.76
CA LEU A 408 -9.83 14.36 -4.89
C LEU A 408 -9.75 14.91 -6.32
N LYS A 409 -10.13 14.15 -7.36
CA LYS A 409 -10.17 14.65 -8.74
C LYS A 409 -11.20 15.75 -8.94
N GLU A 410 -12.33 15.67 -8.23
CA GLU A 410 -13.37 16.68 -8.27
C GLU A 410 -13.14 17.65 -7.11
N TYR A 411 -12.25 18.61 -7.34
CA TYR A 411 -11.85 19.60 -6.33
C TYR A 411 -13.04 20.32 -5.66
N SER A 412 -14.17 20.45 -6.36
CA SER A 412 -15.43 20.94 -5.81
C SER A 412 -15.93 20.11 -4.62
N ASN A 413 -15.82 18.78 -4.68
CA ASN A 413 -16.26 17.89 -3.60
C ASN A 413 -15.42 18.11 -2.34
N ARG A 414 -14.10 18.26 -2.49
CA ARG A 414 -13.24 18.52 -1.32
C ARG A 414 -13.52 19.89 -0.70
N ARG A 415 -13.75 20.94 -1.49
CA ARG A 415 -14.16 22.25 -0.94
C ARG A 415 -15.49 22.22 -0.22
N ASN A 416 -16.41 21.36 -0.63
CA ASN A 416 -17.66 21.15 0.11
C ASN A 416 -17.37 20.61 1.52
N LEU A 417 -16.34 19.77 1.70
CA LEU A 417 -15.92 19.30 3.03
C LEU A 417 -15.36 20.42 3.91
N PHE A 418 -14.66 21.42 3.36
CA PHE A 418 -14.19 22.59 4.13
C PHE A 418 -15.34 23.45 4.67
N ASN A 419 -16.47 23.46 3.96
CA ASN A 419 -17.54 24.42 4.19
C ASN A 419 -18.74 23.86 4.93
N THR A 420 -18.79 22.56 5.17
CA THR A 420 -19.92 21.93 5.82
C THR A 420 -19.67 21.63 7.29
N ASN A 421 -20.69 21.91 8.10
CA ASN A 421 -20.75 21.56 9.52
C ASN A 421 -21.88 20.54 9.80
N GLU A 422 -22.58 20.11 8.75
CA GLU A 422 -23.78 19.28 8.87
C GLU A 422 -23.48 17.83 8.48
N VAL A 423 -23.72 16.91 9.42
CA VAL A 423 -23.56 15.46 9.21
C VAL A 423 -24.35 14.97 7.99
N ASN A 424 -25.56 15.48 7.78
CA ASN A 424 -26.40 15.05 6.66
C ASN A 424 -25.80 15.44 5.30
N THR A 425 -25.22 16.65 5.20
CA THR A 425 -24.51 17.10 4.00
C THR A 425 -23.25 16.28 3.78
N LEU A 426 -22.52 15.90 4.84
CA LEU A 426 -21.36 15.02 4.73
C LEU A 426 -21.75 13.65 4.19
N LYS A 427 -22.78 13.03 4.76
CA LYS A 427 -23.31 11.74 4.28
C LYS A 427 -23.88 11.80 2.86
N ALA A 428 -24.44 12.93 2.45
CA ALA A 428 -24.92 13.12 1.09
C ALA A 428 -23.77 13.23 0.07
N ASN A 429 -22.60 13.69 0.51
CA ASN A 429 -21.41 13.83 -0.33
C ASN A 429 -20.42 12.66 -0.21
N ASP A 430 -20.73 11.64 0.60
CA ASP A 430 -19.89 10.46 0.78
C ASP A 430 -19.61 9.79 -0.57
N SER A 431 -18.33 9.64 -0.92
CA SER A 431 -17.89 8.98 -2.15
C SER A 431 -18.32 7.53 -2.22
N ILE A 432 -18.47 6.88 -1.07
CA ILE A 432 -18.90 5.48 -0.98
C ILE A 432 -20.37 5.38 -1.35
N ARG A 433 -21.20 6.31 -0.88
CA ARG A 433 -22.60 6.41 -1.30
C ARG A 433 -22.74 6.57 -2.81
N LYS A 434 -21.96 7.49 -3.40
CA LYS A 434 -21.95 7.68 -4.86
C LYS A 434 -21.53 6.41 -5.60
N TRP A 435 -20.55 5.67 -5.06
CA TRP A 435 -20.13 4.39 -5.61
C TRP A 435 -21.28 3.37 -5.57
N ASN A 436 -21.88 3.16 -4.40
CA ASN A 436 -22.95 2.19 -4.21
C ASN A 436 -24.16 2.45 -5.13
N LEU A 437 -24.52 3.73 -5.35
CA LEU A 437 -25.59 4.10 -6.27
C LEU A 437 -25.29 3.77 -7.75
N ASN A 438 -24.02 3.63 -8.11
CA ASN A 438 -23.57 3.31 -9.46
C ASN A 438 -23.14 1.84 -9.62
N LEU A 439 -23.23 1.04 -8.56
CA LEU A 439 -22.89 -0.38 -8.63
C LEU A 439 -23.94 -1.15 -9.44
N PRO A 440 -23.53 -2.15 -10.24
CA PRO A 440 -24.46 -3.05 -10.91
C PRO A 440 -25.28 -3.84 -9.90
N MET A 441 -26.48 -4.32 -10.28
CA MET A 441 -27.31 -5.16 -9.40
C MET A 441 -26.76 -6.57 -9.21
N LEU A 442 -25.94 -7.06 -10.14
CA LEU A 442 -25.42 -8.42 -10.12
C LEU A 442 -24.15 -8.52 -9.26
N THR A 443 -24.18 -9.37 -8.24
CA THR A 443 -23.11 -9.57 -7.24
C THR A 443 -21.73 -9.84 -7.86
N TYR A 444 -21.66 -10.65 -8.93
CA TYR A 444 -20.41 -10.92 -9.64
C TYR A 444 -19.82 -9.66 -10.31
N GLU A 445 -20.67 -8.85 -10.92
CA GLU A 445 -20.25 -7.58 -11.55
C GLU A 445 -19.81 -6.56 -10.49
N GLN A 446 -20.43 -6.56 -9.30
CA GLN A 446 -20.02 -5.73 -8.16
C GLN A 446 -18.62 -6.11 -7.68
N LYS A 447 -18.35 -7.42 -7.51
CA LYS A 447 -17.03 -7.94 -7.13
C LYS A 447 -15.95 -7.56 -8.15
N SER A 448 -16.25 -7.72 -9.44
CA SER A 448 -15.36 -7.29 -10.53
C SER A 448 -15.12 -5.77 -10.50
N ALA A 449 -16.16 -4.96 -10.31
CA ALA A 449 -16.03 -3.50 -10.21
C ALA A 449 -15.18 -3.09 -8.99
N ALA A 450 -15.36 -3.74 -7.85
CA ALA A 450 -14.56 -3.56 -6.64
C ALA A 450 -13.07 -3.86 -6.90
N TYR A 451 -12.77 -5.00 -7.53
CA TYR A 451 -11.42 -5.38 -7.92
C TYR A 451 -10.77 -4.33 -8.85
N HIS A 452 -11.46 -3.97 -9.94
CA HIS A 452 -10.94 -3.02 -10.95
C HIS A 452 -10.76 -1.59 -10.43
N LYS A 453 -11.47 -1.20 -9.37
CA LYS A 453 -11.31 0.10 -8.73
C LYS A 453 -10.24 0.08 -7.62
N GLY A 454 -10.22 -1.00 -6.84
CA GLY A 454 -9.28 -1.20 -5.74
C GLY A 454 -8.04 -1.96 -6.18
N ALA A 455 -8.02 -3.26 -5.89
CA ALA A 455 -6.82 -4.09 -5.89
C ALA A 455 -6.09 -4.19 -7.24
N GLU A 456 -6.76 -4.00 -8.37
CA GLU A 456 -6.09 -3.96 -9.67
C GLU A 456 -5.22 -2.71 -9.85
N LYS A 457 -5.65 -1.57 -9.29
CA LYS A 457 -5.07 -0.25 -9.58
C LYS A 457 -4.29 0.35 -8.42
N MET A 458 -4.24 -0.35 -7.30
CA MET A 458 -3.59 0.10 -6.08
C MET A 458 -2.48 -0.88 -5.72
N GLU A 459 -1.30 -0.33 -5.49
CA GLU A 459 -0.15 -1.09 -5.03
C GLU A 459 0.54 -0.34 -3.88
N ILE A 460 1.19 -1.10 -2.99
CA ILE A 460 2.05 -0.52 -1.97
C ILE A 460 3.44 -0.34 -2.58
N GLY A 461 3.81 0.92 -2.85
CA GLY A 461 5.12 1.24 -3.40
C GLY A 461 6.23 1.17 -2.34
N SER A 462 5.96 1.72 -1.16
CA SER A 462 6.94 1.87 -0.08
C SER A 462 6.24 1.80 1.28
N ARG A 463 7.01 1.44 2.33
CA ARG A 463 6.52 1.24 3.69
C ARG A 463 7.54 1.73 4.70
N GLU A 464 7.06 2.32 5.78
CA GLU A 464 7.89 2.71 6.91
C GLU A 464 7.27 2.24 8.23
N PHE A 465 8.08 1.58 9.06
CA PHE A 465 7.63 1.03 10.33
C PHE A 465 7.86 2.01 11.49
N PHE A 466 6.87 2.13 12.36
CA PHE A 466 6.88 3.05 13.49
C PHE A 466 6.38 2.37 14.76
N THR A 467 6.95 2.78 15.90
CA THR A 467 6.41 2.38 17.19
C THR A 467 5.06 3.05 17.42
N LYS A 468 4.26 2.50 18.33
CA LYS A 468 3.00 3.12 18.77
C LYS A 468 3.24 4.54 19.29
N SER A 469 4.30 4.76 20.07
CA SER A 469 4.61 6.10 20.59
C SER A 469 4.87 7.10 19.46
N ASP A 470 5.75 6.75 18.53
CA ASP A 470 6.12 7.64 17.42
C ASP A 470 4.92 7.94 16.51
N THR A 471 4.06 6.94 16.30
CA THR A 471 2.82 7.09 15.52
C THR A 471 1.86 8.06 16.20
N LEU A 472 1.60 7.87 17.50
CA LEU A 472 0.72 8.76 18.26
C LEU A 472 1.28 10.18 18.35
N ASP A 473 2.60 10.33 18.49
CA ASP A 473 3.28 11.62 18.51
C ASP A 473 3.16 12.35 17.19
N PHE A 474 3.42 11.66 16.07
CA PHE A 474 3.24 12.21 14.73
C PHE A 474 1.79 12.62 14.49
N LEU A 475 0.82 11.74 14.71
CA LEU A 475 -0.59 12.03 14.46
C LEU A 475 -1.12 13.19 15.32
N SER A 476 -0.71 13.26 16.59
CA SER A 476 -1.07 14.37 17.49
C SER A 476 -0.48 15.70 17.00
N GLY A 477 0.80 15.69 16.62
CA GLY A 477 1.48 16.86 16.07
C GLY A 477 0.88 17.31 14.74
N PHE A 478 0.55 16.37 13.87
CA PHE A 478 -0.07 16.61 12.58
C PHE A 478 -1.45 17.23 12.75
N LEU A 479 -2.30 16.66 13.61
CA LEU A 479 -3.62 17.16 13.96
C LEU A 479 -3.60 18.59 14.53
N ASN A 480 -2.59 18.93 15.33
CA ASN A 480 -2.43 20.28 15.88
C ASN A 480 -2.25 21.35 14.80
N VAL A 481 -1.63 21.02 13.65
CA VAL A 481 -1.49 21.98 12.53
C VAL A 481 -2.85 22.34 11.94
N PHE A 482 -3.78 21.40 11.88
CA PHE A 482 -5.11 21.64 11.33
C PHE A 482 -6.06 22.32 12.33
N SER A 483 -5.74 22.29 13.62
CA SER A 483 -6.64 22.73 14.70
C SER A 483 -6.15 23.94 15.52
N SER A 484 -4.92 24.41 15.33
CA SER A 484 -4.35 25.50 16.15
C SER A 484 -4.62 26.90 15.58
N LYS A 485 -5.18 27.80 16.40
CA LYS A 485 -5.41 29.23 16.03
C LYS A 485 -4.12 29.95 15.64
N ASN A 486 -2.99 29.60 16.27
CA ASN A 486 -1.69 30.23 16.00
C ASN A 486 -1.16 29.87 14.59
N PHE A 487 -1.62 28.77 14.01
CA PHE A 487 -1.31 28.38 12.64
C PHE A 487 -2.30 28.97 11.61
N ASN A 488 -3.48 29.43 12.05
CA ASN A 488 -4.70 29.48 11.23
C ASN A 488 -5.39 30.85 11.08
N LYS A 489 -4.85 31.98 11.57
CA LYS A 489 -5.55 33.28 11.45
C LYS A 489 -5.88 33.74 10.01
N ALA A 490 -5.32 33.11 8.99
CA ALA A 490 -5.57 33.45 7.58
C ALA A 490 -5.58 32.21 6.66
N ARG A 491 -5.85 31.02 7.21
CA ARG A 491 -5.82 29.76 6.44
C ARG A 491 -7.03 28.89 6.70
N ASP A 492 -7.63 28.42 5.62
CA ASP A 492 -8.64 27.38 5.68
C ASP A 492 -7.95 26.02 5.85
N THR A 493 -8.28 25.31 6.93
CA THR A 493 -7.75 23.97 7.18
C THR A 493 -8.87 22.94 7.23
N SER A 494 -8.65 21.76 6.66
CA SER A 494 -9.59 20.64 6.73
C SER A 494 -8.87 19.30 6.75
N LEU A 495 -9.02 18.56 7.84
CA LEU A 495 -8.47 17.22 8.02
C LEU A 495 -9.60 16.21 8.10
N LEU A 496 -9.56 15.20 7.25
CA LEU A 496 -10.44 14.03 7.33
C LEU A 496 -9.62 12.85 7.86
N LEU A 497 -9.89 12.45 9.09
CA LEU A 497 -9.42 11.18 9.62
C LEU A 497 -10.49 10.14 9.37
N THR A 498 -10.15 9.04 8.72
CA THR A 498 -11.10 7.98 8.43
C THR A 498 -10.41 6.63 8.58
N GLY A 499 -11.17 5.62 8.99
CA GLY A 499 -10.74 4.24 8.91
C GLY A 499 -11.93 3.32 8.76
N ILE A 500 -11.65 2.06 8.48
CA ILE A 500 -12.67 1.05 8.21
C ILE A 500 -12.68 -0.03 9.28
N SER A 501 -13.84 -0.64 9.46
CA SER A 501 -14.01 -1.87 10.22
C SER A 501 -14.76 -2.88 9.39
N ARG A 502 -14.32 -4.14 9.42
CA ARG A 502 -15.05 -5.26 8.82
C ARG A 502 -16.39 -5.43 9.55
N VAL A 503 -17.47 -5.54 8.79
CA VAL A 503 -18.80 -5.82 9.35
C VAL A 503 -18.89 -7.33 9.58
N PRO A 504 -19.18 -7.80 10.81
CA PRO A 504 -19.31 -9.23 11.08
C PRO A 504 -20.43 -9.87 10.25
N ASN A 505 -20.19 -11.06 9.71
CA ASN A 505 -21.20 -11.86 9.02
C ASN A 505 -22.42 -12.09 9.96
N GLY A 506 -23.61 -11.69 9.51
CA GLY A 506 -24.87 -11.87 10.27
C GLY A 506 -25.51 -10.61 10.85
N GLN A 507 -24.92 -9.42 10.71
CA GLN A 507 -25.55 -8.14 11.07
C GLN A 507 -26.20 -7.40 9.88
N ASN A 508 -26.61 -8.14 8.85
CA ASN A 508 -27.00 -7.55 7.56
C ASN A 508 -28.45 -7.04 7.51
N ASP A 509 -28.61 -5.86 6.90
CA ASP A 509 -29.86 -5.33 6.30
C ASP A 509 -30.01 -5.73 4.81
N SER A 510 -29.13 -6.59 4.27
CA SER A 510 -29.20 -7.07 2.89
C SER A 510 -30.12 -8.29 2.75
N ASP A 511 -30.83 -8.39 1.62
CA ASP A 511 -31.66 -9.56 1.26
C ASP A 511 -30.86 -10.87 1.10
N LEU A 512 -29.52 -10.79 1.10
CA LEU A 512 -28.62 -11.94 1.05
C LEU A 512 -28.41 -12.53 2.44
N THR A 513 -28.56 -13.84 2.54
CA THR A 513 -28.21 -14.65 3.72
C THR A 513 -26.70 -14.60 3.98
N ALA A 514 -26.29 -14.88 5.23
CA ALA A 514 -24.87 -14.98 5.56
C ALA A 514 -24.16 -16.08 4.75
N GLU A 515 -24.86 -17.18 4.45
CA GLU A 515 -24.37 -18.26 3.60
C GLU A 515 -24.13 -17.79 2.15
N GLU A 516 -25.02 -16.98 1.58
CA GLU A 516 -24.81 -16.41 0.24
C GLU A 516 -23.64 -15.43 0.20
N MET A 517 -23.48 -14.58 1.22
CA MET A 517 -22.33 -13.67 1.30
C MET A 517 -21.00 -14.40 1.41
N ASP A 518 -20.98 -15.48 2.19
CA ASP A 518 -19.83 -16.37 2.25
C ASP A 518 -19.62 -17.02 0.88
N ASP A 519 -20.63 -17.61 0.24
CA ASP A 519 -20.47 -18.24 -1.08
C ASP A 519 -19.91 -17.31 -2.17
N PHE A 520 -20.21 -16.00 -2.11
CA PHE A 520 -19.72 -15.02 -3.09
C PHE A 520 -18.34 -14.41 -2.77
N GLY A 521 -17.79 -14.65 -1.57
CA GLY A 521 -16.51 -14.07 -1.15
C GLY A 521 -16.53 -12.54 -1.13
N ILE A 522 -17.57 -11.96 -0.51
CA ILE A 522 -17.68 -10.51 -0.31
C ILE A 522 -17.26 -10.15 1.11
N THR A 523 -16.30 -9.23 1.24
CA THR A 523 -15.97 -8.63 2.54
C THR A 523 -16.64 -7.27 2.65
N ARG A 524 -17.55 -7.10 3.60
CA ARG A 524 -18.23 -5.83 3.86
C ARG A 524 -17.47 -4.98 4.88
N PHE A 525 -17.32 -3.70 4.57
CA PHE A 525 -16.65 -2.73 5.42
C PHE A 525 -17.59 -1.57 5.78
N LYS A 526 -17.40 -1.02 6.98
CA LYS A 526 -18.07 0.20 7.44
C LYS A 526 -17.00 1.25 7.79
N PRO A 527 -17.00 2.41 7.11
CA PRO A 527 -16.12 3.52 7.45
C PRO A 527 -16.60 4.28 8.69
N TYR A 528 -15.63 4.74 9.48
CA TYR A 528 -15.81 5.72 10.54
C TYR A 528 -15.00 6.97 10.22
N ASN A 529 -15.66 8.12 10.14
CA ASN A 529 -15.07 9.38 9.72
C ASN A 529 -15.07 10.40 10.86
N ILE A 530 -13.97 11.15 10.97
CA ILE A 530 -13.83 12.34 11.81
C ILE A 530 -13.33 13.47 10.91
N LEU A 531 -14.20 14.43 10.64
CA LEU A 531 -13.86 15.66 9.93
C LEU A 531 -13.51 16.75 10.93
N ILE A 532 -12.42 17.47 10.66
CA ILE A 532 -11.92 18.56 11.48
C ILE A 532 -11.64 19.74 10.57
N ASN A 533 -12.49 20.77 10.67
CA ASN A 533 -12.32 22.02 9.94
C ASN A 533 -11.84 23.12 10.90
N GLY A 534 -10.83 23.86 10.45
CA GLY A 534 -10.26 24.99 11.18
C GLY A 534 -11.22 26.17 11.31
N PHE A 535 -10.82 27.12 12.16
CA PHE A 535 -11.59 28.32 12.51
C PHE A 535 -12.07 29.08 11.27
N LYS A 536 -13.38 29.25 11.14
CA LYS A 536 -13.94 30.34 10.36
C LYS A 536 -14.17 31.49 11.32
N ASP A 537 -13.55 32.63 11.05
CA ASP A 537 -13.88 33.85 11.79
C ASP A 537 -15.36 34.16 11.51
N GLU A 538 -16.21 34.05 12.53
CA GLU A 538 -17.64 34.39 12.46
C GLU A 538 -17.89 35.91 12.28
N GLY A 539 -16.92 36.65 11.74
CA GLY A 539 -16.83 38.11 11.79
C GLY A 539 -17.14 38.88 10.51
N GLU A 540 -17.24 38.26 9.33
CA GLU A 540 -17.39 39.00 8.05
C GLU A 540 -18.79 38.94 7.42
N ASN A 541 -19.78 38.37 8.10
CA ASN A 541 -21.19 38.46 7.70
C ASN A 541 -22.04 39.26 8.72
N LYS A 542 -21.66 40.51 8.99
CA LYS A 542 -22.53 41.49 9.65
C LYS A 542 -22.52 42.82 8.93
#